data_AF-A0A6M2D7N3-F1
#
_entry.id   AF-A0A6M2D7N3-F1
#
_cell.length_a   1.000
_cell.length_b   1.000
_cell.length_c   1.000
_cell.angle_alpha   90.00
_cell.angle_beta   90.00
_cell.angle_gamma   90.00
#
_symmetry.space_group_name_H-M   'P 1'
#
loop_
_entity.id
_entity.type
_entity.pdbx_description
1 polymer ?
#
loop_
_entity_poly.entity_id
_entity_poly.type
_entity_poly.pdbx_seq_one_letter_code
_entity_poly.pdbx_strand_id
1 'polypeptide(L)'
;MGLSEITRLTAALWIFCNSVYGSNKEPNMVPGRSVIVHLFEWRFDDIAEECETFLGPHGYGGVQTSPVNEHGIVFGEPVKRPWYERYQPVSYKIGTRSGNETEFRDMVRRCNEAGVRVYVDVVINHMSGPLQIKKGTAGSSFNYDEFSYPAVPYGPNDFNRKEKCNSESGTIEIYGDALQVRNCELVGLRDLDHGKDHVRAKISQFLNRLISFGVAGFRVDAAKHMWPVDLKVIYGKLNNLS
;
A
#
# COMPACT_ATOMS: atom_id res chain seq x y z
N MET A 1 50.50 37.75 39.97
CA MET A 1 51.47 36.68 39.61
C MET A 1 51.22 35.53 40.57
N GLY A 2 50.76 34.34 40.20
CA GLY A 2 50.53 33.74 38.89
C GLY A 2 49.39 32.71 38.95
N LEU A 3 48.92 32.34 37.77
CA LEU A 3 47.82 31.42 37.50
C LEU A 3 48.21 29.93 37.72
N SER A 4 47.16 29.10 37.79
CA SER A 4 47.01 27.83 37.05
C SER A 4 47.61 26.54 37.62
N GLU A 5 46.75 25.67 38.17
CA GLU A 5 46.64 24.22 37.83
C GLU A 5 45.18 23.78 38.12
N ILE A 6 44.24 23.90 37.17
CA ILE A 6 43.78 22.86 36.24
C ILE A 6 43.34 21.55 36.93
N THR A 7 42.17 21.57 37.58
CA THR A 7 41.37 20.36 37.83
C THR A 7 40.52 20.07 36.59
N ARG A 8 40.99 19.21 35.69
CA ARG A 8 40.19 18.75 34.54
C ARG A 8 39.17 17.71 35.03
N LEU A 9 37.94 18.15 35.32
CA LEU A 9 36.77 17.27 35.26
C LEU A 9 36.48 16.97 33.79
N THR A 10 36.85 15.79 33.33
CA THR A 10 36.32 15.24 32.07
C THR A 10 34.92 14.71 32.31
N ALA A 11 33.91 15.58 32.18
CA ALA A 11 32.54 15.14 32.00
C ALA A 11 32.42 14.53 30.59
N ALA A 12 32.43 13.20 30.51
CA ALA A 12 32.12 12.49 29.28
C ALA A 12 30.63 12.69 28.97
N LEU A 13 30.32 13.67 28.12
CA LEU A 13 28.99 13.86 27.56
C LEU A 13 28.74 12.71 26.58
N TRP A 14 28.11 11.63 27.06
CA TRP A 14 27.57 10.59 26.20
C TRP A 14 26.38 11.18 25.43
N ILE A 15 26.67 11.80 24.29
CA ILE A 15 25.67 12.08 23.28
C ILE A 15 25.27 10.72 22.72
N PHE A 16 24.24 10.11 23.27
CA PHE A 16 23.49 9.07 22.57
C PHE A 16 22.86 9.76 21.36
N CYS A 17 23.60 9.73 20.24
CA CYS A 17 23.00 9.88 18.94
C CYS A 17 22.12 8.64 18.75
N ASN A 18 20.90 8.68 19.30
CA ASN A 18 19.84 7.81 18.84
C ASN A 18 19.57 8.24 17.40
N SER A 19 20.34 7.68 16.48
CA SER A 19 19.90 7.52 15.12
C SER A 19 18.57 6.78 15.21
N VAL A 20 17.46 7.53 15.18
CA VAL A 20 16.13 6.98 14.94
C VAL A 20 16.16 6.48 13.50
N TYR A 21 16.77 5.32 13.30
CA TYR A 21 16.44 4.51 12.15
C TYR A 21 14.98 4.12 12.38
N GLY A 22 14.07 4.84 11.72
CA GLY A 22 12.68 4.41 11.63
C GLY A 22 12.68 2.98 11.12
N SER A 23 12.44 2.04 12.02
CA SER A 23 12.34 0.64 11.67
C SER A 23 10.98 0.47 11.00
N ASN A 24 10.96 0.14 9.71
CA ASN A 24 9.73 -0.21 8.97
C ASN A 24 9.03 -1.48 9.51
N LYS A 25 9.48 -1.99 10.67
CA LYS A 25 8.94 -3.16 11.36
C LYS A 25 8.13 -2.77 12.60
N GLU A 26 8.16 -1.51 13.02
CA GLU A 26 7.34 -1.05 14.13
C GLU A 26 5.89 -0.89 13.69
N PRO A 27 4.92 -1.57 14.34
CA PRO A 27 3.53 -1.49 13.96
C PRO A 27 2.87 -0.16 14.37
N ASN A 28 3.54 0.70 15.14
CA ASN A 28 3.01 2.00 15.62
C ASN A 28 1.75 1.90 16.49
N MET A 29 1.48 0.74 17.09
CA MET A 29 0.34 0.52 17.99
C MET A 29 0.47 1.33 19.28
N VAL A 30 -0.65 1.68 19.89
CA VAL A 30 -0.69 2.24 21.26
C VAL A 30 -0.12 1.19 22.24
N PRO A 31 0.70 1.58 23.23
CA PRO A 31 1.24 0.64 24.21
C PRO A 31 0.17 -0.23 24.87
N GLY A 32 0.47 -1.52 25.08
CA GLY A 32 -0.47 -2.49 25.65
C GLY A 32 -1.45 -3.11 24.64
N ARG A 33 -1.32 -2.81 23.34
CA ARG A 33 -2.12 -3.40 22.26
C ARG A 33 -1.23 -4.15 21.26
N SER A 34 -1.73 -5.22 20.66
CA SER A 34 -0.88 -6.12 19.83
C SER A 34 -1.57 -6.77 18.62
N VAL A 35 -2.89 -6.95 18.63
CA VAL A 35 -3.60 -7.71 17.58
C VAL A 35 -4.10 -6.79 16.47
N ILE A 36 -3.90 -7.22 15.22
CA ILE A 36 -4.50 -6.62 14.02
C ILE A 36 -5.65 -7.51 13.54
N VAL A 37 -6.81 -6.92 13.26
CA VAL A 37 -7.96 -7.63 12.68
C VAL A 37 -8.10 -7.28 11.20
N HIS A 38 -8.26 -8.27 10.32
CA HIS A 38 -8.61 -8.02 8.92
C HIS A 38 -10.14 -7.95 8.78
N LEU A 39 -10.68 -6.73 8.69
CA LEU A 39 -12.11 -6.50 8.43
C LEU A 39 -12.38 -6.55 6.93
N PHE A 40 -12.36 -7.78 6.41
CA PHE A 40 -12.43 -8.08 4.99
C PHE A 40 -13.77 -7.64 4.37
N GLU A 41 -13.71 -6.77 3.36
CA GLU A 41 -14.83 -6.18 2.62
C GLU A 41 -15.77 -5.25 3.42
N TRP A 42 -15.41 -4.88 4.64
CA TRP A 42 -16.21 -3.95 5.44
C TRP A 42 -16.22 -2.54 4.84
N ARG A 43 -17.32 -1.81 5.08
CA ARG A 43 -17.41 -0.39 4.72
C ARG A 43 -16.65 0.47 5.72
N PHE A 44 -16.26 1.67 5.31
CA PHE A 44 -15.45 2.55 6.16
C PHE A 44 -16.21 3.04 7.39
N ASP A 45 -17.51 3.31 7.27
CA ASP A 45 -18.37 3.66 8.40
C ASP A 45 -18.49 2.51 9.42
N ASP A 46 -18.68 1.28 8.94
CA ASP A 46 -18.74 0.08 9.81
C ASP A 46 -17.41 -0.12 10.57
N ILE A 47 -16.27 0.03 9.90
CA ILE A 47 -14.94 -0.07 10.54
C ILE A 47 -14.75 1.01 11.60
N ALA A 48 -15.20 2.24 11.33
CA ALA A 48 -15.07 3.35 12.26
C ALA A 48 -15.87 3.10 13.55
N GLU A 49 -17.10 2.60 13.42
CA GLU A 49 -17.93 2.20 14.56
C GLU A 49 -17.31 1.02 15.33
N GLU A 50 -16.81 0.01 14.63
CA GLU A 50 -16.15 -1.16 15.22
C GLU A 50 -14.89 -0.78 16.02
N CYS A 51 -14.14 0.21 15.53
CA CYS A 51 -12.99 0.78 16.23
C CYS A 51 -13.37 1.38 17.59
N GLU A 52 -14.46 2.13 17.65
CA GLU A 52 -14.91 2.86 18.84
C GLU A 52 -15.62 1.96 19.85
N THR A 53 -16.47 1.06 19.35
CA THR A 53 -17.39 0.29 20.19
C THR A 53 -16.82 -1.05 20.63
N PHE A 54 -15.89 -1.63 19.87
CA PHE A 54 -15.35 -2.95 20.15
C PHE A 54 -13.83 -3.00 20.20
N LEU A 55 -13.13 -2.71 19.10
CA LEU A 55 -11.69 -2.94 18.98
C LEU A 55 -10.90 -2.09 19.98
N GLY A 56 -11.23 -0.81 20.10
CA GLY A 56 -10.61 0.11 21.05
C GLY A 56 -10.78 -0.34 22.50
N PRO A 57 -12.03 -0.50 22.98
CA PRO A 57 -12.32 -0.98 24.34
C PRO A 57 -11.71 -2.34 24.69
N HIS A 58 -11.56 -3.24 23.71
CA HIS A 58 -11.00 -4.58 23.93
C HIS A 58 -9.49 -4.69 23.64
N GLY A 59 -8.80 -3.56 23.44
CA GLY A 59 -7.34 -3.52 23.38
C GLY A 59 -6.72 -4.02 22.07
N TYR A 60 -7.48 -4.06 20.97
CA TYR A 60 -6.93 -4.37 19.65
C TYR A 60 -6.03 -3.23 19.15
N GLY A 61 -4.89 -3.61 18.57
CA GLY A 61 -3.85 -2.67 18.13
C GLY A 61 -4.14 -2.03 16.78
N GLY A 62 -4.87 -2.72 15.91
CA GLY A 62 -5.24 -2.15 14.63
C GLY A 62 -6.19 -2.98 13.78
N VAL A 63 -6.51 -2.42 12.62
CA VAL A 63 -7.35 -3.01 11.58
C VAL A 63 -6.62 -3.00 10.24
N GLN A 64 -6.70 -4.11 9.51
CA GLN A 64 -6.37 -4.14 8.08
C GLN A 64 -7.66 -3.93 7.28
N THR A 65 -7.66 -2.93 6.40
CA THR A 65 -8.75 -2.71 5.43
C THR A 65 -8.52 -3.53 4.16
N SER A 66 -9.59 -3.84 3.42
CA SER A 66 -9.46 -4.21 2.00
C SER A 66 -8.92 -3.03 1.16
N PRO A 67 -8.51 -3.26 -0.11
CA PRO A 67 -7.96 -2.20 -0.95
C PRO A 67 -8.87 -0.97 -1.06
N VAL A 68 -8.29 0.20 -0.83
CA VAL A 68 -9.01 1.48 -0.73
C VAL A 68 -8.96 2.30 -2.02
N ASN A 69 -8.05 1.97 -2.93
CA ASN A 69 -7.94 2.64 -4.20
C ASN A 69 -8.97 2.12 -5.20
N GLU A 70 -9.26 2.95 -6.19
CA GLU A 70 -10.16 2.63 -7.29
C GLU A 70 -9.72 1.36 -8.00
N HIS A 71 -10.64 0.42 -8.08
CA HIS A 71 -10.42 -0.89 -8.69
C HIS A 71 -11.44 -1.17 -9.78
N GLY A 72 -11.17 -2.20 -10.57
CA GLY A 72 -12.06 -2.65 -11.63
C GLY A 72 -13.39 -3.16 -11.10
N ILE A 73 -14.38 -3.19 -11.99
CA ILE A 73 -15.72 -3.73 -11.70
C ILE A 73 -15.86 -5.04 -12.46
N VAL A 74 -16.02 -6.14 -11.74
CA VAL A 74 -16.30 -7.45 -12.33
C VAL A 74 -17.80 -7.69 -12.24
N PHE A 75 -18.46 -7.70 -13.39
CA PHE A 75 -19.90 -7.93 -13.48
C PHE A 75 -20.18 -8.84 -14.67
N GLY A 76 -20.10 -10.15 -14.44
CA GLY A 76 -20.40 -11.18 -15.43
C GLY A 76 -21.22 -12.31 -14.83
N GLU A 77 -21.70 -13.23 -15.65
CA GLU A 77 -22.30 -14.47 -15.15
C GLU A 77 -21.21 -15.54 -15.00
N PRO A 78 -21.19 -16.35 -13.91
CA PRO A 78 -22.12 -16.36 -12.77
C PRO A 78 -21.72 -15.39 -11.63
N VAL A 79 -20.65 -14.62 -11.80
CA VAL A 79 -20.00 -13.86 -10.70
C VAL A 79 -20.19 -12.35 -10.87
N LYS A 80 -21.05 -11.78 -10.03
CA LYS A 80 -21.28 -10.33 -9.94
C LYS A 80 -20.61 -9.77 -8.70
N ARG A 81 -19.73 -8.80 -8.89
CA ARG A 81 -19.02 -8.09 -7.80
C ARG A 81 -18.30 -9.06 -6.84
N PRO A 82 -17.42 -9.94 -7.33
CA PRO A 82 -16.59 -10.78 -6.45
C PRO A 82 -15.66 -9.96 -5.57
N TRP A 83 -15.12 -10.57 -4.52
CA TRP A 83 -14.14 -9.92 -3.65
C TRP A 83 -12.84 -9.57 -4.40
N TYR A 84 -12.40 -10.43 -5.33
CA TYR A 84 -11.13 -10.29 -6.03
C TYR A 84 -11.10 -9.11 -7.01
N GLU A 85 -12.23 -8.45 -7.31
CA GLU A 85 -12.23 -7.24 -8.16
C GLU A 85 -11.42 -6.09 -7.52
N ARG A 86 -11.28 -6.08 -6.18
CA ARG A 86 -10.50 -5.07 -5.45
C ARG A 86 -9.00 -5.18 -5.69
N TYR A 87 -8.54 -6.33 -6.18
CA TYR A 87 -7.14 -6.61 -6.51
C TYR A 87 -6.86 -6.38 -7.99
N GLN A 88 -7.65 -5.53 -8.65
CA GLN A 88 -7.44 -5.13 -10.03
C GLN A 88 -7.47 -3.61 -10.13
N PRO A 89 -6.39 -2.91 -9.72
CA PRO A 89 -6.36 -1.45 -9.67
C PRO A 89 -6.67 -0.82 -11.03
N VAL A 90 -7.41 0.29 -10.99
CA VAL A 90 -7.67 1.16 -12.15
C VAL A 90 -7.04 2.53 -11.93
N SER A 91 -7.06 3.02 -10.68
CA SER A 91 -6.30 4.21 -10.30
C SER A 91 -5.96 4.24 -8.81
N TYR A 92 -5.29 5.31 -8.39
CA TYR A 92 -5.00 5.61 -6.98
C TYR A 92 -5.97 6.63 -6.35
N LYS A 93 -7.12 6.90 -6.99
CA LYS A 93 -8.24 7.61 -6.35
C LYS A 93 -8.81 6.73 -5.23
N ILE A 94 -9.34 7.33 -4.16
CA ILE A 94 -10.04 6.58 -3.10
C ILE A 94 -11.53 6.63 -3.38
N GLY A 95 -12.10 5.47 -3.70
CA GLY A 95 -13.50 5.34 -4.08
C GLY A 95 -13.82 3.92 -4.50
N THR A 96 -14.43 3.17 -3.59
CA THR A 96 -14.61 1.71 -3.70
C THR A 96 -15.98 1.29 -3.19
N ARG A 97 -16.24 -0.02 -3.11
CA ARG A 97 -17.41 -0.56 -2.41
C ARG A 97 -17.48 -0.22 -0.93
N SER A 98 -16.33 0.01 -0.28
CA SER A 98 -16.30 0.38 1.14
C SER A 98 -16.70 1.82 1.40
N GLY A 99 -16.66 2.69 0.39
CA GLY A 99 -16.95 4.12 0.51
C GLY A 99 -16.01 5.00 -0.31
N ASN A 100 -16.21 6.30 -0.18
CA ASN A 100 -15.43 7.36 -0.80
C ASN A 100 -14.29 7.85 0.12
N GLU A 101 -13.50 8.80 -0.37
CA GLU A 101 -12.36 9.36 0.36
C GLU A 101 -12.73 10.08 1.66
N THR A 102 -13.85 10.79 1.70
CA THR A 102 -14.32 11.46 2.92
C THR A 102 -14.61 10.44 4.02
N GLU A 103 -15.33 9.37 3.66
CA GLU A 103 -15.65 8.26 4.58
C GLU A 103 -14.37 7.53 5.03
N PHE A 104 -13.41 7.32 4.13
CA PHE A 104 -12.11 6.73 4.49
C PHE A 104 -11.35 7.59 5.50
N ARG A 105 -11.27 8.91 5.27
CA ARG A 105 -10.57 9.84 6.18
C ARG A 105 -11.26 9.91 7.54
N ASP A 106 -12.59 9.88 7.58
CA ASP A 106 -13.33 9.84 8.84
C ASP A 106 -13.04 8.55 9.62
N MET A 107 -13.05 7.40 8.95
CA MET A 107 -12.70 6.11 9.55
C MET A 107 -11.29 6.10 10.14
N VAL A 108 -10.30 6.59 9.39
CA VAL A 108 -8.92 6.64 9.88
C VAL A 108 -8.80 7.55 11.10
N ARG A 109 -9.47 8.71 11.09
CA ARG A 109 -9.49 9.63 12.23
C ARG A 109 -10.10 8.96 13.48
N ARG A 110 -11.31 8.40 13.36
CA ARG A 110 -12.05 7.76 14.46
C ARG A 110 -11.33 6.55 15.04
N CYS A 111 -10.78 5.69 14.18
CA CYS A 111 -9.97 4.55 14.62
C CYS A 111 -8.72 5.02 15.39
N ASN A 112 -8.00 6.02 14.88
CA ASN A 112 -6.83 6.57 15.58
C ASN A 112 -7.19 7.20 16.94
N GLU A 113 -8.32 7.92 17.03
CA GLU A 113 -8.85 8.46 18.29
C GLU A 113 -9.21 7.35 19.30
N ALA A 114 -9.71 6.21 18.82
CA ALA A 114 -9.96 5.00 19.62
C ALA A 114 -8.68 4.19 19.96
N GLY A 115 -7.50 4.66 19.53
CA GLY A 115 -6.21 4.00 19.71
C GLY A 115 -5.99 2.77 18.83
N VAL A 116 -6.82 2.59 17.79
CA VAL A 116 -6.77 1.48 16.83
C VAL A 116 -6.11 1.97 15.55
N ARG A 117 -4.95 1.40 15.20
CA ARG A 117 -4.21 1.81 13.98
C ARG A 117 -4.83 1.22 12.72
N VAL A 118 -4.79 1.97 11.62
CA VAL A 118 -5.27 1.52 10.31
C VAL A 118 -4.08 1.08 9.45
N TYR A 119 -4.14 -0.14 8.93
CA TYR A 119 -3.24 -0.68 7.92
C TYR A 119 -4.01 -0.91 6.63
N VAL A 120 -3.50 -0.38 5.52
CA VAL A 120 -4.19 -0.49 4.23
C VAL A 120 -3.60 -1.63 3.42
N ASP A 121 -4.46 -2.48 2.85
CA ASP A 121 -4.06 -3.40 1.79
C ASP A 121 -3.77 -2.62 0.50
N VAL A 122 -2.52 -2.62 0.05
CA VAL A 122 -2.06 -1.87 -1.12
C VAL A 122 -1.65 -2.82 -2.23
N VAL A 123 -2.33 -2.67 -3.37
CA VAL A 123 -2.10 -3.46 -4.57
C VAL A 123 -1.27 -2.62 -5.53
N ILE A 124 0.05 -2.83 -5.48
CA ILE A 124 1.03 -1.99 -6.19
C ILE A 124 1.89 -2.79 -7.18
N ASN A 125 1.70 -4.11 -7.28
CA ASN A 125 2.41 -4.95 -8.24
C ASN A 125 1.91 -4.73 -9.68
N HIS A 126 0.58 -4.69 -9.83
CA HIS A 126 -0.08 -4.75 -11.13
C HIS A 126 -1.24 -3.75 -11.18
N MET A 127 -1.78 -3.56 -12.38
CA MET A 127 -3.08 -2.94 -12.62
C MET A 127 -4.13 -4.02 -12.98
N SER A 128 -5.23 -3.65 -13.62
CA SER A 128 -6.32 -4.59 -13.92
C SER A 128 -5.96 -5.70 -14.92
N GLY A 129 -6.77 -6.76 -14.89
CA GLY A 129 -6.84 -7.77 -15.95
C GLY A 129 -7.80 -7.38 -17.09
N PRO A 130 -8.11 -8.31 -18.02
CA PRO A 130 -9.00 -8.08 -19.16
C PRO A 130 -10.48 -8.05 -18.75
N LEU A 131 -10.89 -7.01 -18.02
CA LEU A 131 -12.25 -6.88 -17.53
C LEU A 131 -13.23 -6.47 -18.63
N GLN A 132 -14.48 -6.93 -18.55
CA GLN A 132 -15.55 -6.53 -19.49
C GLN A 132 -15.93 -5.05 -19.32
N ILE A 133 -16.07 -4.59 -18.08
CA ILE A 133 -16.36 -3.19 -17.77
C ILE A 133 -15.05 -2.41 -17.74
N LYS A 134 -14.86 -1.51 -18.71
CA LYS A 134 -13.66 -0.66 -18.87
C LYS A 134 -13.72 0.62 -18.01
N LYS A 135 -14.27 0.50 -16.79
CA LYS A 135 -14.46 1.60 -15.85
C LYS A 135 -14.21 1.13 -14.42
N GLY A 136 -13.53 1.94 -13.62
CA GLY A 136 -13.29 1.70 -12.21
C GLY A 136 -14.43 2.18 -11.31
N THR A 137 -14.39 1.78 -10.05
CA THR A 137 -15.38 2.14 -9.02
C THR A 137 -15.47 3.63 -8.72
N ALA A 138 -14.44 4.42 -9.03
CA ALA A 138 -14.41 5.88 -8.88
C ALA A 138 -14.50 6.62 -10.22
N GLY A 139 -14.97 5.92 -11.27
CA GLY A 139 -15.36 6.49 -12.55
C GLY A 139 -14.26 6.62 -13.60
N SER A 140 -13.02 6.26 -13.32
CA SER A 140 -11.92 6.32 -14.28
C SER A 140 -12.06 5.23 -15.34
N SER A 141 -11.79 5.57 -16.60
CA SER A 141 -11.64 4.58 -17.68
C SER A 141 -10.23 3.99 -17.71
N PHE A 142 -10.09 2.83 -18.32
CA PHE A 142 -8.81 2.21 -18.63
C PHE A 142 -8.92 1.34 -19.89
N ASN A 143 -7.80 1.09 -20.54
CA ASN A 143 -7.69 0.15 -21.65
C ASN A 143 -6.61 -0.89 -21.33
N TYR A 144 -7.07 -2.13 -21.05
CA TYR A 144 -6.20 -3.25 -20.72
C TYR A 144 -5.26 -3.63 -21.87
N ASP A 145 -5.75 -3.61 -23.11
CA ASP A 145 -4.99 -4.07 -24.28
C ASP A 145 -3.90 -3.05 -24.68
N GLU A 146 -4.16 -1.77 -24.42
CA GLU A 146 -3.23 -0.66 -24.67
C GLU A 146 -2.40 -0.27 -23.45
N PHE A 147 -2.47 -1.02 -22.33
CA PHE A 147 -1.73 -0.70 -21.10
C PHE A 147 -1.98 0.74 -20.60
N SER A 148 -3.21 1.23 -20.78
CA SER A 148 -3.55 2.64 -20.56
C SER A 148 -4.43 2.81 -19.32
N TYR A 149 -3.91 3.55 -18.34
CA TYR A 149 -4.60 3.91 -17.09
C TYR A 149 -4.51 5.42 -16.86
N PRO A 150 -5.30 6.24 -17.60
CA PRO A 150 -5.11 7.70 -17.65
C PRO A 150 -5.26 8.43 -16.32
N ALA A 151 -6.01 7.86 -15.37
CA ALA A 151 -6.18 8.46 -14.05
C ALA A 151 -4.95 8.36 -13.15
N VAL A 152 -3.96 7.50 -13.48
CA VAL A 152 -2.67 7.43 -12.78
C VAL A 152 -1.56 8.26 -13.44
N PRO A 153 -1.83 8.85 -14.61
CA PRO A 153 -1.54 8.35 -15.96
C PRO A 153 -0.41 7.29 -16.10
N TYR A 154 -0.75 6.02 -16.22
CA TYR A 154 0.18 5.01 -16.75
C TYR A 154 -0.10 4.69 -18.22
N GLY A 155 0.96 4.42 -18.97
CA GLY A 155 0.93 3.94 -20.35
C GLY A 155 1.86 2.74 -20.57
N PRO A 156 2.01 2.24 -21.81
CA PRO A 156 2.77 1.03 -22.13
C PRO A 156 4.20 0.97 -21.58
N ASN A 157 4.86 2.11 -21.39
CA ASN A 157 6.25 2.20 -20.91
C ASN A 157 6.38 2.02 -19.38
N ASP A 158 5.26 1.97 -18.66
CA ASP A 158 5.19 1.80 -17.20
C ASP A 158 5.00 0.34 -16.77
N PHE A 159 4.95 -0.59 -17.73
CA PHE A 159 4.69 -2.01 -17.48
C PHE A 159 5.86 -2.88 -17.95
N ASN A 160 6.07 -4.01 -17.27
CA ASN A 160 6.92 -5.07 -17.80
C ASN A 160 6.26 -5.68 -19.04
N ARG A 161 7.06 -5.96 -20.07
CA ARG A 161 6.59 -6.51 -21.36
C ARG A 161 7.53 -7.64 -21.80
N LYS A 162 7.40 -8.11 -23.05
CA LYS A 162 8.14 -9.27 -23.58
C LYS A 162 9.67 -9.13 -23.50
N GLU A 163 10.20 -7.92 -23.43
CA GLU A 163 11.64 -7.69 -23.23
C GLU A 163 12.13 -8.02 -21.81
N LYS A 164 11.23 -8.10 -20.82
CA LYS A 164 11.54 -8.38 -19.40
C LYS A 164 10.92 -9.68 -18.89
N CYS A 165 9.83 -10.13 -19.51
CA CYS A 165 9.21 -11.42 -19.26
C CYS A 165 9.65 -12.42 -20.32
N ASN A 166 10.30 -13.50 -19.90
CA ASN A 166 10.86 -14.55 -20.77
C ASN A 166 9.90 -15.71 -21.05
N SER A 167 8.65 -15.66 -20.59
CA SER A 167 7.65 -16.68 -20.91
C SER A 167 7.00 -16.44 -22.27
N GLU A 168 6.50 -17.50 -22.89
CA GLU A 168 5.87 -17.42 -24.21
C GLU A 168 4.55 -16.65 -24.14
N SER A 169 3.74 -16.95 -23.11
CA SER A 169 2.43 -16.33 -22.90
C SER A 169 2.50 -14.88 -22.40
N GLY A 170 3.62 -14.45 -21.83
CA GLY A 170 3.73 -13.20 -21.08
C GLY A 170 3.27 -13.31 -19.61
N THR A 171 2.78 -14.49 -19.20
CA THR A 171 2.33 -14.77 -17.82
C THR A 171 3.32 -15.66 -17.08
N ILE A 172 3.16 -15.79 -15.77
CA ILE A 172 4.01 -16.68 -14.96
C ILE A 172 3.65 -18.14 -15.23
N GLU A 173 4.61 -18.90 -15.76
CA GLU A 173 4.46 -20.34 -16.05
C GLU A 173 5.32 -21.18 -15.09
N ILE A 174 6.49 -20.67 -14.68
CA ILE A 174 7.49 -21.39 -13.90
C ILE A 174 7.83 -20.60 -12.63
N TYR A 175 7.29 -21.01 -11.49
CA TYR A 175 7.57 -20.37 -10.19
C TYR A 175 9.02 -20.57 -9.68
N GLY A 176 9.77 -21.49 -10.29
CA GLY A 176 11.21 -21.65 -10.05
C GLY A 176 12.08 -20.60 -10.76
N ASP A 177 11.51 -19.85 -11.71
CA ASP A 177 12.21 -18.77 -12.41
C ASP A 177 11.85 -17.42 -11.79
N ALA A 178 12.81 -16.81 -11.09
CA ALA A 178 12.61 -15.52 -10.44
C ALA A 178 12.35 -14.36 -11.43
N LEU A 179 12.83 -14.45 -12.67
CA LEU A 179 12.55 -13.46 -13.71
C LEU A 179 11.08 -13.52 -14.10
N GLN A 180 10.54 -14.73 -14.32
CA GLN A 180 9.11 -14.87 -14.59
C GLN A 180 8.28 -14.38 -13.42
N VAL A 181 8.59 -14.85 -12.21
CA VAL A 181 7.80 -14.53 -11.02
C VAL A 181 7.68 -13.02 -10.78
N ARG A 182 8.67 -12.22 -11.17
CA ARG A 182 8.74 -10.78 -10.88
C ARG A 182 8.57 -9.84 -12.08
N ASN A 183 8.56 -10.34 -13.31
CA ASN A 183 8.43 -9.51 -14.51
C ASN A 183 7.30 -9.96 -15.44
N CYS A 184 6.71 -11.13 -15.24
CA CYS A 184 5.59 -11.62 -16.03
C CYS A 184 4.26 -11.36 -15.33
N GLU A 185 3.19 -11.29 -16.13
CA GLU A 185 1.86 -11.02 -15.62
C GLU A 185 1.37 -12.15 -14.70
N LEU A 186 1.08 -11.80 -13.45
CA LEU A 186 0.40 -12.70 -12.52
C LEU A 186 -1.04 -12.89 -12.99
N VAL A 187 -1.38 -14.08 -13.53
CA VAL A 187 -2.71 -14.43 -14.05
C VAL A 187 -3.31 -13.41 -15.04
N GLY A 188 -2.45 -12.79 -15.86
CA GLY A 188 -2.87 -11.78 -16.86
C GLY A 188 -3.23 -10.42 -16.26
N LEU A 189 -2.70 -10.08 -15.09
CA LEU A 189 -2.78 -8.73 -14.53
C LEU A 189 -1.59 -7.92 -15.06
N ARG A 190 -1.85 -6.71 -15.59
CA ARG A 190 -0.79 -5.89 -16.19
C ARG A 190 0.28 -5.53 -15.16
N ASP A 191 1.46 -6.08 -15.33
CA ASP A 191 2.56 -6.04 -14.35
C ASP A 191 3.35 -4.72 -14.47
N LEU A 192 3.41 -3.94 -13.38
CA LEU A 192 4.07 -2.64 -13.39
C LEU A 192 5.60 -2.79 -13.38
N ASP A 193 6.31 -1.95 -14.12
CA ASP A 193 7.77 -1.91 -14.10
C ASP A 193 8.26 -1.00 -12.97
N HIS A 194 8.42 -1.56 -11.76
CA HIS A 194 8.96 -0.81 -10.62
C HIS A 194 10.40 -0.34 -10.83
N GLY A 195 11.12 -0.81 -11.86
CA GLY A 195 12.42 -0.26 -12.24
C GLY A 195 12.31 1.16 -12.81
N LYS A 196 11.13 1.63 -13.19
CA LYS A 196 10.91 3.01 -13.68
C LYS A 196 10.72 3.99 -12.53
N ASP A 197 11.38 5.15 -12.61
CA ASP A 197 11.21 6.21 -11.61
C ASP A 197 9.79 6.76 -11.58
N HIS A 198 9.14 6.85 -12.74
CA HIS A 198 7.76 7.31 -12.86
C HIS A 198 6.78 6.40 -12.08
N VAL A 199 6.90 5.07 -12.26
CA VAL A 199 6.09 4.08 -11.54
C VAL A 199 6.29 4.20 -10.04
N ARG A 200 7.56 4.19 -9.58
CA ARG A 200 7.90 4.35 -8.16
C ARG A 200 7.38 5.67 -7.58
N ALA A 201 7.46 6.77 -8.33
CA ALA A 201 6.97 8.07 -7.88
C ALA A 201 5.44 8.08 -7.68
N LYS A 202 4.69 7.53 -8.63
CA LYS A 202 3.22 7.40 -8.54
C LYS A 202 2.80 6.54 -7.34
N ILE A 203 3.46 5.41 -7.12
CA ILE A 203 3.21 4.54 -5.96
C ILE A 203 3.53 5.27 -4.66
N SER A 204 4.72 5.86 -4.51
CA SER A 204 5.09 6.57 -3.29
C SER A 204 4.17 7.78 -3.02
N GLN A 205 3.71 8.49 -4.04
CA GLN A 205 2.71 9.56 -3.88
C GLN A 205 1.39 9.03 -3.31
N PHE A 206 0.89 7.90 -3.84
CA PHE A 206 -0.31 7.25 -3.31
C PHE A 206 -0.13 6.82 -1.85
N LEU A 207 0.97 6.14 -1.53
CA LEU A 207 1.24 5.69 -0.16
C LEU A 207 1.41 6.87 0.81
N ASN A 208 2.13 7.93 0.42
CA ASN A 208 2.28 9.14 1.23
C ASN A 208 0.97 9.88 1.44
N ARG A 209 0.06 9.84 0.47
CA ARG A 209 -1.29 10.38 0.64
C ARG A 209 -2.07 9.60 1.71
N LEU A 210 -1.97 8.27 1.72
CA LEU A 210 -2.59 7.46 2.78
C LEU A 210 -1.98 7.75 4.16
N ILE A 211 -0.65 7.86 4.25
CA ILE A 211 0.05 8.26 5.49
C ILE A 211 -0.44 9.62 5.96
N SER A 212 -0.64 10.60 5.06
CA SER A 212 -1.15 11.93 5.40
C SER A 212 -2.57 11.93 5.98
N PHE A 213 -3.32 10.84 5.83
CA PHE A 213 -4.62 10.66 6.47
C PHE A 213 -4.54 9.99 7.85
N GLY A 214 -3.36 9.51 8.25
CA GLY A 214 -3.12 8.82 9.53
C GLY A 214 -3.04 7.30 9.43
N VAL A 215 -2.85 6.75 8.22
CA VAL A 215 -2.61 5.30 8.02
C VAL A 215 -1.25 4.91 8.60
N ALA A 216 -1.22 3.92 9.48
CA ALA A 216 -0.04 3.55 10.25
C ALA A 216 0.90 2.58 9.53
N GLY A 217 0.43 1.93 8.46
CA GLY A 217 1.24 1.03 7.65
C GLY A 217 0.44 0.35 6.54
N PHE A 218 1.08 -0.64 5.90
CA PHE A 218 0.54 -1.26 4.70
C PHE A 218 0.72 -2.77 4.72
N ARG A 219 -0.32 -3.50 4.29
CA ARG A 219 -0.18 -4.88 3.83
C ARG A 219 0.11 -4.80 2.34
N VAL A 220 1.32 -5.18 1.94
CA VAL A 220 1.77 -5.05 0.54
C VAL A 220 1.39 -6.32 -0.22
N ASP A 221 0.39 -6.20 -1.10
CA ASP A 221 -0.08 -7.32 -1.92
C ASP A 221 1.02 -7.82 -2.86
N ALA A 222 0.96 -9.12 -3.16
CA ALA A 222 1.78 -9.77 -4.17
C ALA A 222 3.30 -9.47 -4.06
N ALA A 223 3.84 -9.18 -2.87
CA ALA A 223 5.23 -8.74 -2.70
C ALA A 223 6.30 -9.69 -3.30
N LYS A 224 6.00 -10.99 -3.39
CA LYS A 224 6.84 -12.00 -4.06
C LYS A 224 7.09 -11.67 -5.54
N HIS A 225 6.12 -11.03 -6.19
CA HIS A 225 6.10 -10.66 -7.60
C HIS A 225 6.75 -9.30 -7.88
N MET A 226 7.30 -8.64 -6.86
CA MET A 226 8.08 -7.42 -7.01
C MET A 226 9.52 -7.66 -6.62
N TRP A 227 10.44 -6.91 -7.24
CA TRP A 227 11.85 -6.96 -6.84
C TRP A 227 12.05 -6.29 -5.48
N PRO A 228 12.74 -6.93 -4.52
CA PRO A 228 13.03 -6.32 -3.22
C PRO A 228 13.81 -5.00 -3.32
N VAL A 229 14.64 -4.83 -4.35
CA VAL A 229 15.41 -3.60 -4.57
C VAL A 229 14.51 -2.41 -4.93
N ASP A 230 13.46 -2.63 -5.70
CA ASP A 230 12.52 -1.58 -6.08
C ASP A 230 11.57 -1.24 -4.93
N LEU A 231 11.10 -2.26 -4.20
CA LEU A 231 10.35 -2.06 -2.95
C LEU A 231 11.15 -1.23 -1.94
N LYS A 232 12.45 -1.50 -1.79
CA LYS A 232 13.33 -0.70 -0.93
C LYS A 232 13.36 0.77 -1.36
N VAL A 233 13.41 1.06 -2.66
CA VAL A 233 13.37 2.45 -3.16
C VAL A 233 12.02 3.10 -2.91
N ILE A 234 10.91 2.39 -3.11
CA ILE A 234 9.56 2.90 -2.83
C ILE A 234 9.42 3.23 -1.34
N TYR A 235 9.83 2.31 -0.46
CA TYR A 235 9.74 2.49 1.00
C TYR A 235 10.66 3.61 1.50
N GLY A 236 11.83 3.79 0.88
CA GLY A 236 12.74 4.90 1.20
C GLY A 236 12.22 6.29 0.82
N LYS A 237 11.10 6.38 0.08
CA LYS A 237 10.43 7.63 -0.28
C LYS A 237 9.20 7.92 0.58
N LEU A 238 8.90 7.07 1.57
CA LEU A 238 7.73 7.23 2.42
C LEU A 238 7.98 8.24 3.53
N ASN A 239 6.97 9.06 3.79
CA ASN A 239 6.96 10.00 4.90
C ASN A 239 6.85 9.24 6.23
N ASN A 240 7.38 9.82 7.29
CA ASN A 240 7.07 9.35 8.63
C ASN A 240 5.59 9.59 8.95
N LEU A 241 5.02 8.70 9.76
CA LEU A 241 3.72 8.93 10.37
C LEU A 241 3.84 10.10 11.35
N SER A 242 3.01 11.12 11.17
CA SER A 242 2.93 12.33 12.02
C SER A 242 1.78 12.27 13.00
#